data_AF-A0A452EF29-F1
#
_entry.id   AF-A0A452EF29-F1
#
_cell.length_a   1.000
_cell.length_b   1.000
_cell.length_c   1.000
_cell.angle_alpha   90.00
_cell.angle_beta   90.00
_cell.angle_gamma   90.00
#
_symmetry.space_group_name_H-M   'P 1'
#
loop_
_entity.id
_entity.type
_entity.pdbx_description
1 polymer ?
#
loop_
_entity_poly.entity_id
_entity_poly.type
_entity_poly.pdbx_seq_one_letter_code
_entity_poly.pdbx_strand_id
1 'polypeptide(L)'
;MDSYDAPELTPRQDASSRLKDFFIGATPLQKRLESVRKQTSFIPTPPRRKIPQGSQLQEDVDPQKFAVLLHKQWTLYSLTPLYKFSYTDFKEYSKLLTAFIAAEKKKGLAVEVGDDFNIKVIFSTLMGVKGTERDPEAFLVQILSKSQLPSEHKEGKVLWTGWFCCVFGDSLLETVSEDFTCLPLFLANGAETNTAIIGTWFQKTFDCYFRPLAISSFNLSWMAAMWTACKMDHYMATTEFLWSVPCSPHSLDISYAIHPEDAKALWDNVHKTPGEVTQEEVDLFMDCLYSHFHRHFKIHLSATRLVRVSTSVASAHTDGKIKILCPKYLIGVLAYLTELAVFQIE
;
A
#
# COMPACT_ATOMS: atom_id res chain seq x y z
N MET A 1 27.79 -52.88 -60.17
CA MET A 1 26.80 -53.84 -59.65
C MET A 1 27.10 -54.02 -58.17
N ASP A 2 26.05 -54.19 -57.40
CA ASP A 2 25.97 -54.89 -56.11
C ASP A 2 26.58 -54.26 -54.84
N SER A 3 25.68 -53.50 -54.23
CA SER A 3 25.39 -53.11 -52.85
C SER A 3 25.63 -54.12 -51.68
N TYR A 4 25.56 -53.56 -50.45
CA TYR A 4 25.35 -54.20 -49.12
C TYR A 4 26.54 -55.05 -48.57
N ASP A 5 26.79 -55.18 -47.26
CA ASP A 5 25.98 -54.83 -46.07
C ASP A 5 26.82 -54.52 -44.78
N ALA A 6 26.12 -54.20 -43.69
CA ALA A 6 26.46 -53.93 -42.27
C ALA A 6 27.86 -54.25 -41.63
N PRO A 7 28.27 -53.49 -40.57
CA PRO A 7 29.52 -53.73 -39.81
C PRO A 7 29.36 -54.57 -38.53
N GLU A 8 30.31 -55.49 -38.26
CA GLU A 8 30.40 -56.27 -37.02
C GLU A 8 31.50 -55.81 -36.04
N LEU A 9 31.11 -55.69 -34.77
CA LEU A 9 31.78 -56.20 -33.56
C LEU A 9 33.24 -55.80 -33.18
N THR A 10 33.38 -55.00 -32.11
CA THR A 10 33.92 -55.39 -30.76
C THR A 10 35.40 -55.02 -30.45
N PRO A 11 35.97 -55.29 -29.24
CA PRO A 11 35.75 -54.50 -28.00
C PRO A 11 37.06 -54.23 -27.18
N ARG A 12 36.93 -53.96 -25.86
CA ARG A 12 37.97 -53.76 -24.80
C ARG A 12 38.53 -52.32 -24.74
N GLN A 13 38.82 -51.69 -23.59
CA GLN A 13 38.77 -52.04 -22.16
C GLN A 13 38.54 -50.70 -21.37
N ASP A 14 38.30 -50.59 -20.06
CA ASP A 14 38.38 -51.54 -18.93
C ASP A 14 37.33 -51.21 -17.83
N ALA A 15 37.43 -51.79 -16.62
CA ALA A 15 36.40 -51.77 -15.58
C ALA A 15 36.49 -50.66 -14.49
N SER A 16 35.31 -50.16 -14.10
CA SER A 16 34.87 -49.83 -12.73
C SER A 16 35.88 -49.25 -11.70
N SER A 17 35.62 -48.01 -11.27
CA SER A 17 35.57 -47.73 -9.82
C SER A 17 34.53 -46.64 -9.49
N ARG A 18 33.90 -46.77 -8.31
CA ARG A 18 32.91 -45.81 -7.80
C ARG A 18 33.62 -44.65 -7.11
N LEU A 19 33.30 -43.41 -7.49
CA LEU A 19 33.59 -42.24 -6.65
C LEU A 19 32.28 -41.49 -6.36
N LYS A 20 32.05 -41.27 -5.07
CA LYS A 20 30.89 -40.60 -4.51
C LYS A 20 31.11 -39.09 -4.44
N ASP A 21 29.98 -38.38 -4.42
CA ASP A 21 29.74 -37.09 -3.75
C ASP A 21 30.72 -35.93 -3.99
N PHE A 22 30.23 -34.90 -4.71
CA PHE A 22 30.30 -33.52 -4.21
C PHE A 22 29.02 -32.76 -4.59
N PHE A 23 27.92 -33.08 -3.91
CA PHE A 23 26.82 -32.13 -3.77
C PHE A 23 27.33 -30.95 -2.95
N ILE A 24 27.52 -29.79 -3.59
CA ILE A 24 27.80 -28.54 -2.89
C ILE A 24 26.54 -28.17 -2.09
N GLY A 25 26.55 -28.50 -0.80
CA GLY A 25 25.46 -28.18 0.10
C GLY A 25 25.27 -26.67 0.20
N ALA A 26 24.03 -26.19 -0.01
CA ALA A 26 23.68 -24.79 0.13
C ALA A 26 24.20 -24.23 1.47
N THR A 27 24.91 -23.09 1.39
CA THR A 27 25.57 -22.49 2.55
C THR A 27 24.56 -22.13 3.64
N PRO A 28 24.97 -21.99 4.92
CA PRO A 28 24.07 -21.60 6.00
C PRO A 28 23.32 -20.29 5.71
N LEU A 29 23.95 -19.35 5.00
CA LEU A 29 23.32 -18.10 4.53
C LEU A 29 22.24 -18.34 3.47
N GLN A 30 22.50 -19.23 2.51
CA GLN A 30 21.56 -19.58 1.44
C GLN A 30 20.33 -20.31 1.99
N LYS A 31 20.52 -21.26 2.91
CA LYS A 31 19.42 -21.91 3.65
C LYS A 31 18.64 -20.91 4.50
N ARG A 32 19.29 -19.88 5.06
CA ARG A 32 18.62 -18.81 5.82
C ARG A 32 17.81 -17.89 4.89
N LEU A 33 18.30 -17.56 3.69
CA LEU A 33 17.55 -16.82 2.68
C LEU A 33 16.31 -17.59 2.20
N GLU A 34 16.46 -18.89 1.91
CA GLU A 34 15.34 -19.77 1.52
C GLU A 34 14.34 -19.98 2.66
N SER A 35 14.80 -20.05 3.91
CA SER A 35 13.93 -20.11 5.10
C SER A 35 13.11 -18.83 5.25
N VAL A 36 13.72 -17.66 5.09
CA VAL A 36 13.01 -16.37 5.13
C VAL A 36 11.98 -16.27 3.99
N ARG A 37 12.26 -16.83 2.81
CA ARG A 37 11.33 -16.87 1.67
C ARG A 37 10.20 -17.88 1.81
N LYS A 38 10.29 -18.81 2.76
CA LYS A 38 9.27 -19.85 3.04
C LYS A 38 8.44 -19.59 4.30
N GLN A 39 8.78 -18.58 5.11
CA GLN A 39 8.14 -18.30 6.39
C GLN A 39 7.10 -17.17 6.32
N THR A 40 6.35 -17.17 5.22
CA THR A 40 5.25 -16.25 4.94
C THR A 40 4.08 -17.11 4.45
N SER A 41 3.06 -17.22 5.30
CA SER A 41 1.77 -17.81 4.96
C SER A 41 1.06 -16.92 3.94
N PHE A 42 1.48 -17.00 2.68
CA PHE A 42 0.87 -16.27 1.60
C PHE A 42 -0.46 -16.92 1.22
N ILE A 43 -1.56 -16.26 1.58
CA ILE A 43 -2.76 -16.30 0.75
C ILE A 43 -2.33 -15.91 -0.67
N PRO A 44 -2.69 -16.67 -1.73
CA PRO A 44 -2.26 -16.34 -3.08
C PRO A 44 -2.83 -14.99 -3.52
N THR A 45 -1.99 -13.96 -3.56
CA THR A 45 -2.35 -12.70 -4.21
C THR A 45 -2.74 -12.97 -5.67
N PRO A 46 -3.82 -12.34 -6.19
CA PRO A 46 -4.33 -12.66 -7.52
C PRO A 46 -3.25 -12.44 -8.60
N PRO A 47 -3.09 -13.37 -9.56
CA PRO A 47 -2.07 -13.29 -10.60
C PRO A 47 -2.35 -12.20 -11.65
N ARG A 48 -3.53 -11.57 -11.57
CA ARG A 48 -3.98 -10.47 -12.43
C ARG A 48 -4.70 -9.42 -11.62
N ARG A 49 -4.53 -8.15 -11.97
CA ARG A 49 -5.26 -7.02 -11.39
C ARG A 49 -5.73 -6.07 -12.47
N LYS A 50 -6.89 -5.45 -12.27
CA LYS A 50 -7.38 -4.41 -13.18
C LYS A 50 -6.55 -3.14 -13.02
N ILE A 51 -6.20 -2.50 -14.13
CA ILE A 51 -5.56 -1.18 -14.11
C ILE A 51 -6.51 -0.18 -13.42
N PRO A 52 -6.03 0.70 -12.52
CA PRO A 52 -6.80 1.83 -12.00
C PRO A 52 -7.48 2.61 -13.13
N GLN A 53 -8.80 2.48 -13.24
CA GLN A 53 -9.58 3.21 -14.23
C GLN A 53 -9.78 4.65 -13.76
N GLY A 54 -9.86 5.58 -14.73
CA GLY A 54 -10.32 6.94 -14.45
C GLY A 54 -11.80 6.90 -14.10
N SER A 55 -12.18 7.25 -12.88
CA SER A 55 -13.58 7.22 -12.44
C SER A 55 -14.42 8.26 -13.18
N GLN A 56 -15.33 7.81 -14.04
CA GLN A 56 -16.35 8.67 -14.67
C GLN A 56 -17.56 8.95 -13.75
N LEU A 57 -17.74 8.13 -12.71
CA LEU A 57 -18.78 8.31 -11.69
C LEU A 57 -18.27 9.29 -10.63
N GLN A 58 -18.64 10.57 -10.76
CA GLN A 58 -18.23 11.60 -9.82
C GLN A 58 -19.30 12.70 -9.61
N GLU A 59 -20.59 12.36 -9.77
CA GLU A 59 -21.70 13.32 -9.78
C GLU A 59 -22.01 13.93 -8.39
N ASP A 60 -21.61 13.29 -7.29
CA ASP A 60 -21.92 13.69 -5.90
C ASP A 60 -20.68 13.98 -5.02
N VAL A 61 -19.52 14.21 -5.64
CA VAL A 61 -18.26 14.47 -4.92
C VAL A 61 -18.11 15.95 -4.58
N ASP A 62 -17.91 16.23 -3.29
CA ASP A 62 -17.41 17.51 -2.79
C ASP A 62 -15.94 17.70 -3.20
N PRO A 63 -15.62 18.59 -4.17
CA PRO A 63 -14.26 18.71 -4.69
C PRO A 63 -13.30 19.30 -3.66
N GLN A 64 -13.80 20.09 -2.71
CA GLN A 64 -12.98 20.72 -1.68
C GLN A 64 -12.52 19.69 -0.64
N LYS A 65 -13.41 18.80 -0.21
CA LYS A 65 -13.03 17.68 0.67
C LYS A 65 -12.00 16.77 0.01
N PHE A 66 -12.17 16.42 -1.27
CA PHE A 66 -11.23 15.56 -1.98
C PHE A 66 -9.87 16.24 -2.23
N ALA A 67 -9.84 17.52 -2.58
CA ALA A 67 -8.59 18.28 -2.71
C ALA A 67 -7.76 18.27 -1.41
N VAL A 68 -8.44 18.29 -0.25
CA VAL A 68 -7.81 18.21 1.08
C VAL A 68 -7.23 16.81 1.38
N LEU A 69 -7.51 15.78 0.58
CA LEU A 69 -6.96 14.43 0.75
C LEU A 69 -5.71 14.15 -0.11
N LEU A 70 -5.59 14.87 -1.22
CA LEU A 70 -4.47 14.77 -2.17
C LEU A 70 -3.21 15.45 -1.62
N HIS A 71 -2.06 15.04 -2.15
CA HIS A 71 -0.71 15.55 -1.83
C HIS A 71 -0.27 15.44 -0.36
N LYS A 72 -1.14 14.99 0.55
CA LYS A 72 -0.82 14.63 1.92
C LYS A 72 -0.09 13.30 1.99
N GLN A 73 0.79 13.19 2.99
CA GLN A 73 1.39 11.91 3.40
C GLN A 73 0.49 11.24 4.44
N TRP A 74 -0.02 10.08 4.06
CA TRP A 74 -0.83 9.21 4.89
C TRP A 74 0.03 8.07 5.43
N THR A 75 -0.26 7.63 6.65
CA THR A 75 0.23 6.38 7.23
C THR A 75 -0.92 5.37 7.20
N LEU A 76 -0.66 4.18 6.65
CA LEU A 76 -1.66 3.16 6.40
C LEU A 76 -1.78 2.15 7.55
N TYR A 77 -3.01 1.73 7.81
CA TYR A 77 -3.37 0.65 8.73
C TYR A 77 -4.48 -0.20 8.10
N SER A 78 -4.46 -1.49 8.41
CA SER A 78 -5.63 -2.36 8.29
C SER A 78 -6.47 -2.28 9.58
N LEU A 79 -7.78 -2.46 9.43
CA LEU A 79 -8.78 -2.30 10.48
C LEU A 79 -9.80 -3.45 10.41
N THR A 80 -9.98 -4.20 11.49
CA THR A 80 -11.05 -5.20 11.55
C THR A 80 -12.43 -4.51 11.53
N PRO A 81 -13.51 -5.20 11.08
CA PRO A 81 -14.85 -4.63 11.09
C PRO A 81 -15.26 -4.01 12.44
N LEU A 82 -16.01 -2.91 12.39
CA LEU A 82 -16.41 -2.12 13.54
C LEU A 82 -17.75 -2.61 14.09
N TYR A 83 -17.77 -3.17 15.30
CA TYR A 83 -18.99 -3.64 15.95
C TYR A 83 -19.92 -2.48 16.33
N LYS A 84 -21.17 -2.52 15.87
CA LYS A 84 -22.24 -1.54 16.14
C LYS A 84 -21.88 -0.08 15.88
N PHE A 85 -20.98 0.16 14.93
CA PHE A 85 -20.73 1.49 14.40
C PHE A 85 -21.93 1.96 13.57
N SER A 86 -22.36 3.21 13.80
CA SER A 86 -23.45 3.84 13.03
C SER A 86 -23.06 5.23 12.54
N TYR A 87 -23.38 5.49 11.27
CA TYR A 87 -23.23 6.80 10.63
C TYR A 87 -24.15 7.87 11.25
N THR A 88 -25.26 7.48 11.89
CA THR A 88 -26.17 8.42 12.56
C THR A 88 -25.55 9.09 13.80
N ASP A 89 -24.59 8.41 14.42
CA ASP A 89 -24.12 8.74 15.77
C ASP A 89 -22.88 9.64 15.77
N PHE A 90 -22.45 10.10 14.58
CA PHE A 90 -21.27 10.95 14.36
C PHE A 90 -21.21 12.17 15.29
N LYS A 91 -22.37 12.77 15.61
CA LYS A 91 -22.46 13.90 16.55
C LYS A 91 -22.12 13.49 17.98
N GLU A 92 -22.48 12.28 18.40
CA GLU A 92 -22.16 11.74 19.73
C GLU A 92 -20.72 11.22 19.79
N TYR A 93 -20.28 10.47 18.78
CA TYR A 93 -18.88 10.05 18.61
C TYR A 93 -17.92 11.25 18.65
N SER A 94 -18.28 12.37 18.01
CA SER A 94 -17.52 13.63 18.06
C SER A 94 -17.38 14.16 19.50
N LYS A 95 -18.43 14.11 20.33
CA LYS A 95 -18.35 14.55 21.74
C LYS A 95 -17.50 13.58 22.56
N LEU A 96 -17.78 12.28 22.47
CA LEU A 96 -17.13 11.23 23.23
C LEU A 96 -15.63 11.18 22.94
N LEU A 97 -15.24 11.21 21.67
CA LEU A 97 -13.82 11.22 21.28
C LEU A 97 -13.13 12.55 21.66
N THR A 98 -13.83 13.70 21.59
CA THR A 98 -13.27 14.98 22.11
C THR A 98 -12.97 14.88 23.61
N ALA A 99 -13.91 14.36 24.41
CA ALA A 99 -13.74 14.17 25.84
C ALA A 99 -12.65 13.14 26.17
N PHE A 100 -12.59 12.03 25.42
CA PHE A 100 -11.57 10.99 25.57
C PHE A 100 -10.15 11.52 25.31
N ILE A 101 -9.94 12.24 24.19
CA ILE A 101 -8.63 12.84 23.90
C ILE A 101 -8.22 13.85 24.98
N ALA A 102 -9.15 14.66 25.47
CA ALA A 102 -8.88 15.60 26.56
C ALA A 102 -8.51 14.89 27.88
N ALA A 103 -9.11 13.73 28.18
CA ALA A 103 -8.77 12.92 29.34
C ALA A 103 -7.40 12.23 29.19
N GLU A 104 -7.11 11.61 28.05
CA GLU A 104 -5.81 10.95 27.80
C GLU A 104 -4.64 11.94 27.81
N LYS A 105 -4.81 13.14 27.23
CA LYS A 105 -3.77 14.18 27.29
C LYS A 105 -3.50 14.69 28.71
N LYS A 106 -4.52 14.73 29.57
CA LYS A 106 -4.34 15.08 31.00
C LYS A 106 -3.62 14.00 31.80
N LYS A 107 -3.79 12.71 31.47
CA LYS A 107 -3.07 11.60 32.12
C LYS A 107 -1.56 11.60 31.83
N GLY A 108 -1.16 12.13 30.68
CA GLY A 108 0.25 12.18 30.25
C GLY A 108 1.06 13.38 30.78
N LEU A 109 0.45 14.30 31.54
CA LEU A 109 1.10 15.53 31.99
C LEU A 109 1.43 15.48 33.49
N ALA A 110 2.72 15.41 33.81
CA ALA A 110 3.22 15.69 35.15
C ALA A 110 3.38 17.21 35.34
N VAL A 111 2.32 17.86 35.83
CA VAL A 111 2.31 19.24 36.35
C VAL A 111 2.94 20.29 35.40
N GLU A 112 2.24 20.62 34.31
CA GLU A 112 2.32 21.97 33.74
C GLU A 112 0.90 22.58 33.66
N VAL A 113 0.77 23.78 34.20
CA VAL A 113 -0.49 24.52 34.31
C VAL A 113 -0.61 25.45 33.11
N GLY A 114 -1.58 25.23 32.21
CA GLY A 114 -1.94 26.25 31.21
C GLY A 114 -2.64 25.76 29.94
N ASP A 115 -2.33 24.56 29.46
CA ASP A 115 -2.87 24.07 28.18
C ASP A 115 -4.30 23.52 28.32
N ASP A 116 -5.27 24.44 28.30
CA ASP A 116 -6.63 24.11 27.88
C ASP A 116 -6.57 23.59 26.45
N PHE A 117 -6.65 22.26 26.30
CA PHE A 117 -6.74 21.58 25.01
C PHE A 117 -8.06 21.93 24.32
N ASN A 118 -8.09 23.13 23.73
CA ASN A 118 -9.24 23.71 23.06
C ASN A 118 -9.41 23.05 21.69
N ILE A 119 -9.74 21.76 21.68
CA ILE A 119 -9.93 20.94 20.48
C ILE A 119 -11.41 20.66 20.23
N LYS A 120 -11.72 20.40 18.96
CA LYS A 120 -13.01 19.88 18.50
C LYS A 120 -12.73 18.67 17.60
N VAL A 121 -13.35 17.53 17.89
CA VAL A 121 -13.39 16.42 16.92
C VAL A 121 -14.62 16.60 16.03
N ILE A 122 -14.48 16.28 14.75
CA ILE A 122 -15.58 16.19 13.78
C ILE A 122 -15.49 14.84 13.08
N PHE A 123 -16.63 14.15 13.00
CA PHE A 123 -16.86 13.03 12.09
C PHE A 123 -17.68 13.53 10.90
N SER A 124 -17.29 13.16 9.67
CA SER A 124 -18.00 13.56 8.45
C SER A 124 -17.96 12.47 7.38
N THR A 125 -19.10 12.19 6.75
CA THR A 125 -19.20 11.25 5.63
C THR A 125 -18.54 11.83 4.38
N LEU A 126 -17.89 10.98 3.60
CA LEU A 126 -17.16 11.32 2.39
C LEU A 126 -17.73 10.51 1.22
N MET A 127 -18.74 11.10 0.57
CA MET A 127 -19.44 10.53 -0.58
C MET A 127 -18.51 10.32 -1.78
N GLY A 128 -18.85 9.36 -2.65
CA GLY A 128 -18.15 9.16 -3.93
C GLY A 128 -16.76 8.51 -3.83
N VAL A 129 -16.50 7.77 -2.74
CA VAL A 129 -15.28 6.96 -2.54
C VAL A 129 -15.51 5.46 -2.78
N LYS A 130 -16.77 5.01 -2.79
CA LYS A 130 -17.16 3.61 -2.98
C LYS A 130 -16.66 3.03 -4.32
N GLY A 131 -16.31 1.75 -4.31
CA GLY A 131 -16.11 0.97 -5.53
C GLY A 131 -17.41 0.33 -6.04
N THR A 132 -18.26 -0.15 -5.13
CA THR A 132 -19.58 -0.74 -5.42
C THR A 132 -20.68 -0.14 -4.55
N GLU A 133 -21.95 -0.33 -4.93
CA GLU A 133 -23.11 0.04 -4.10
C GLU A 133 -23.17 -0.68 -2.74
N ARG A 134 -22.42 -1.78 -2.59
CA ARG A 134 -22.32 -2.56 -1.33
C ARG A 134 -21.24 -2.04 -0.39
N ASP A 135 -20.22 -1.36 -0.89
CA ASP A 135 -19.19 -0.75 -0.03
C ASP A 135 -19.87 0.24 0.94
N PRO A 136 -19.51 0.27 2.23
CA PRO A 136 -19.96 1.31 3.14
C PRO A 136 -19.41 2.70 2.74
N GLU A 137 -20.13 3.77 3.08
CA GLU A 137 -19.63 5.13 2.82
C GLU A 137 -18.31 5.37 3.57
N ALA A 138 -17.34 5.99 2.90
CA ALA A 138 -16.13 6.43 3.56
C ALA A 138 -16.45 7.55 4.57
N PHE A 139 -15.64 7.68 5.62
CA PHE A 139 -15.76 8.82 6.53
C PHE A 139 -14.41 9.34 7.01
N LEU A 140 -14.41 10.62 7.39
CA LEU A 140 -13.27 11.33 7.95
C LEU A 140 -13.50 11.59 9.44
N VAL A 141 -12.42 11.50 10.21
CA VAL A 141 -12.32 12.00 11.59
C VAL A 141 -11.26 13.07 11.62
N GLN A 142 -11.60 14.27 12.07
CA GLN A 142 -10.69 15.42 12.10
C GLN A 142 -10.57 15.98 13.51
N ILE A 143 -9.35 16.18 14.00
CA ILE A 143 -9.09 17.00 15.19
C ILE A 143 -8.82 18.43 14.71
N LEU A 144 -9.63 19.38 15.14
CA LEU A 144 -9.47 20.80 14.89
C LEU A 144 -9.04 21.54 16.16
N SER A 145 -8.17 22.54 16.01
CA SER A 145 -7.93 23.55 17.04
C SER A 145 -9.04 24.60 17.03
N LYS A 146 -9.73 24.80 18.15
CA LYS A 146 -10.70 25.90 18.32
C LYS A 146 -9.93 27.21 18.50
N SER A 147 -10.20 28.19 17.63
CA SER A 147 -9.71 29.56 17.78
C SER A 147 -10.27 30.18 19.08
N GLN A 148 -9.43 30.92 19.82
CA GLN A 148 -9.89 31.73 20.96
C GLN A 148 -10.44 33.10 20.55
N LEU A 149 -10.23 33.56 19.30
CA LEU A 149 -10.80 34.84 18.83
C LEU A 149 -12.23 34.68 18.31
N PRO A 150 -13.16 35.57 18.71
CA PRO A 150 -14.50 35.65 18.13
C PRO A 150 -14.45 36.33 16.76
N SER A 151 -14.40 35.54 15.70
CA SER A 151 -14.59 36.00 14.31
C SER A 151 -15.43 34.97 13.56
N GLU A 152 -16.50 35.40 12.91
CA GLU A 152 -17.60 34.54 12.41
C GLU A 152 -17.21 33.55 11.30
N HIS A 153 -15.99 33.63 10.75
CA HIS A 153 -15.51 32.81 9.64
C HIS A 153 -14.11 32.20 9.87
N LYS A 154 -13.94 31.40 10.92
CA LYS A 154 -12.75 30.53 11.05
C LYS A 154 -13.11 29.10 11.46
N GLU A 155 -13.09 28.20 10.47
CA GLU A 155 -12.87 26.79 10.73
C GLU A 155 -11.54 26.60 11.47
N GLY A 156 -11.53 25.69 12.43
CA GLY A 156 -10.35 25.43 13.24
C GLY A 156 -9.21 24.81 12.43
N LYS A 157 -7.96 25.14 12.73
CA LYS A 157 -6.80 24.51 12.07
C LYS A 157 -6.87 23.00 12.28
N VAL A 158 -6.87 22.23 11.18
CA VAL A 158 -6.76 20.77 11.22
C VAL A 158 -5.40 20.37 11.83
N LEU A 159 -5.43 19.64 12.93
CA LEU A 159 -4.27 19.12 13.65
C LEU A 159 -3.97 17.66 13.28
N TRP A 160 -5.01 16.92 12.87
CA TRP A 160 -4.95 15.51 12.51
C TRP A 160 -6.17 15.16 11.65
N THR A 161 -6.02 14.22 10.72
CA THR A 161 -7.12 13.64 9.93
C THR A 161 -6.92 12.13 9.83
N GLY A 162 -7.99 11.38 10.09
CA GLY A 162 -8.11 9.95 9.80
C GLY A 162 -9.18 9.73 8.75
N TRP A 163 -8.97 8.77 7.86
CA TRP A 163 -9.87 8.42 6.78
C TRP A 163 -10.10 6.92 6.82
N PHE A 164 -11.36 6.54 6.94
CA PHE A 164 -11.85 5.16 6.96
C PHE A 164 -12.56 4.90 5.63
N CYS A 165 -12.19 3.84 4.91
CA CYS A 165 -12.83 3.49 3.65
C CYS A 165 -12.80 1.98 3.35
N CYS A 166 -13.70 1.60 2.44
CA CYS A 166 -13.81 0.30 1.80
C CYS A 166 -14.02 0.58 0.31
N VAL A 167 -13.22 -0.01 -0.57
CA VAL A 167 -13.32 0.19 -2.03
C VAL A 167 -13.15 -1.16 -2.72
N PHE A 168 -14.23 -1.70 -3.27
CA PHE A 168 -14.35 -3.08 -3.77
C PHE A 168 -14.05 -4.14 -2.70
N GLY A 169 -14.56 -3.95 -1.47
CA GLY A 169 -14.35 -4.89 -0.35
C GLY A 169 -15.30 -6.08 -0.32
N ASP A 170 -15.92 -6.45 -1.45
CA ASP A 170 -17.00 -7.43 -1.54
C ASP A 170 -16.65 -8.78 -0.87
N SER A 171 -15.40 -9.25 -0.99
CA SER A 171 -14.96 -10.53 -0.39
C SER A 171 -15.07 -10.56 1.14
N LEU A 172 -14.74 -9.45 1.81
CA LEU A 172 -14.87 -9.35 3.26
C LEU A 172 -16.33 -9.10 3.66
N LEU A 173 -17.05 -8.26 2.89
CA LEU A 173 -18.47 -7.96 3.12
C LEU A 173 -19.37 -9.20 3.13
N GLU A 174 -19.10 -10.20 2.27
CA GLU A 174 -19.89 -11.45 2.21
C GLU A 174 -19.73 -12.36 3.45
N THR A 175 -18.71 -12.12 4.29
CA THR A 175 -18.42 -12.94 5.49
C THR A 175 -18.83 -12.29 6.81
N VAL A 176 -19.19 -11.00 6.78
CA VAL A 176 -19.37 -10.16 7.97
C VAL A 176 -20.86 -10.06 8.33
N SER A 177 -21.16 -10.16 9.63
CA SER A 177 -22.53 -10.05 10.15
C SER A 177 -23.05 -8.61 10.12
N GLU A 178 -24.36 -8.41 9.95
CA GLU A 178 -25.04 -7.11 9.89
C GLU A 178 -24.74 -6.16 11.07
N ASP A 179 -24.36 -6.70 12.23
CA ASP A 179 -23.94 -5.97 13.43
C ASP A 179 -22.59 -5.23 13.25
N PHE A 180 -21.86 -5.42 12.14
CA PHE A 180 -20.51 -4.90 11.91
C PHE A 180 -20.41 -4.04 10.63
N THR A 181 -19.74 -2.89 10.72
CA THR A 181 -19.39 -2.06 9.56
C THR A 181 -17.99 -2.40 9.05
N CYS A 182 -17.85 -2.80 7.79
CA CYS A 182 -16.58 -3.17 7.18
C CYS A 182 -15.89 -1.97 6.52
N LEU A 183 -14.81 -1.47 7.13
CA LEU A 183 -13.98 -0.36 6.60
C LEU A 183 -12.50 -0.73 6.79
N PRO A 184 -11.98 -1.69 6.00
CA PRO A 184 -10.73 -2.36 6.30
C PRO A 184 -9.50 -1.46 6.12
N LEU A 185 -9.60 -0.39 5.35
CA LEU A 185 -8.51 0.55 5.09
C LEU A 185 -8.64 1.81 5.95
N PHE A 186 -7.62 2.09 6.75
CA PHE A 186 -7.49 3.32 7.53
C PHE A 186 -6.23 4.10 7.16
N LEU A 187 -6.38 5.39 6.83
CA LEU A 187 -5.31 6.31 6.50
C LEU A 187 -5.24 7.44 7.54
N ALA A 188 -4.08 7.64 8.17
CA ALA A 188 -3.86 8.70 9.16
C ALA A 188 -2.87 9.77 8.67
N ASN A 189 -3.18 11.04 8.91
CA ASN A 189 -2.31 12.19 8.65
C ASN A 189 -2.26 13.11 9.88
N GLY A 190 -1.09 13.26 10.49
CA GLY A 190 -0.86 14.06 11.69
C GLY A 190 0.09 13.37 12.67
N ALA A 191 0.14 13.85 13.91
CA ALA A 191 1.01 13.27 14.95
C ALA A 191 0.57 11.84 15.33
N GLU A 192 1.53 10.91 15.39
CA GLU A 192 1.33 9.50 15.73
C GLU A 192 0.67 9.31 17.10
N THR A 193 0.97 10.17 18.08
CA THR A 193 0.33 10.17 19.40
C THR A 193 -1.18 10.39 19.33
N ASN A 194 -1.67 11.26 18.43
CA ASN A 194 -3.11 11.42 18.20
C ASN A 194 -3.68 10.16 17.51
N THR A 195 -2.96 9.56 16.55
CA THR A 195 -3.38 8.30 15.89
C THR A 195 -3.53 7.17 16.92
N ALA A 196 -2.57 7.02 17.85
CA ALA A 196 -2.62 6.00 18.90
C ALA A 196 -3.79 6.21 19.88
N ILE A 197 -4.06 7.45 20.30
CA ILE A 197 -5.22 7.78 21.16
C ILE A 197 -6.53 7.46 20.43
N ILE A 198 -6.66 7.83 19.15
CA ILE A 198 -7.87 7.57 18.36
C ILE A 198 -8.06 6.08 18.12
N GLY A 199 -7.01 5.35 17.74
CA GLY A 199 -7.05 3.89 17.62
C GLY A 199 -7.50 3.24 18.94
N THR A 200 -6.93 3.67 20.07
CA THR A 200 -7.33 3.16 21.41
C THR A 200 -8.81 3.42 21.71
N TRP A 201 -9.36 4.56 21.30
CA TRP A 201 -10.78 4.85 21.48
C TRP A 201 -11.66 3.95 20.59
N PHE A 202 -11.37 3.85 19.29
CA PHE A 202 -12.13 3.00 18.38
C PHE A 202 -12.11 1.53 18.82
N GLN A 203 -10.95 0.99 19.21
CA GLN A 203 -10.82 -0.39 19.71
C GLN A 203 -11.70 -0.63 20.95
N LYS A 204 -11.78 0.34 21.87
CA LYS A 204 -12.61 0.26 23.09
C LYS A 204 -14.11 0.49 22.84
N THR A 205 -14.47 1.21 21.78
CA THR A 205 -15.87 1.59 21.49
C THR A 205 -16.56 0.65 20.51
N PHE A 206 -15.83 0.05 19.58
CA PHE A 206 -16.38 -0.78 18.48
C PHE A 206 -15.73 -2.16 18.36
N ASP A 207 -15.05 -2.64 19.43
CA ASP A 207 -14.39 -3.96 19.52
C ASP A 207 -13.60 -4.36 18.26
N CYS A 208 -12.84 -3.40 17.73
CA CYS A 208 -12.04 -3.55 16.52
C CYS A 208 -10.54 -3.57 16.85
N TYR A 209 -9.71 -3.78 15.83
CA TYR A 209 -8.26 -3.75 15.95
C TYR A 209 -7.60 -3.02 14.77
N PHE A 210 -6.62 -2.15 15.07
CA PHE A 210 -5.82 -1.44 14.07
C PHE A 210 -4.43 -2.06 13.99
N ARG A 211 -3.98 -2.42 12.79
CA ARG A 211 -2.64 -2.96 12.54
C ARG A 211 -1.94 -2.11 11.47
N PRO A 212 -0.67 -1.69 11.67
CA PRO A 212 0.08 -0.98 10.63
C PRO A 212 0.16 -1.81 9.33
N LEU A 213 -0.20 -1.18 8.20
CA LEU A 213 -0.23 -1.81 6.88
C LEU A 213 1.10 -1.54 6.16
N ALA A 214 2.09 -2.40 6.42
CA ALA A 214 3.35 -2.38 5.71
C ALA A 214 3.16 -2.88 4.26
N ILE A 215 3.78 -2.18 3.30
CA ILE A 215 3.71 -2.56 1.89
C ILE A 215 4.94 -3.39 1.56
N SER A 216 4.78 -4.58 0.98
CA SER A 216 5.92 -5.42 0.59
C SER A 216 6.64 -4.87 -0.66
N SER A 217 7.92 -5.21 -0.83
CA SER A 217 8.66 -4.92 -2.07
C SER A 217 7.99 -5.50 -3.32
N PHE A 218 7.24 -6.59 -3.17
CA PHE A 218 6.43 -7.21 -4.23
C PHE A 218 5.21 -6.36 -4.58
N ASN A 219 4.46 -5.89 -3.56
CA ASN A 219 3.32 -5.00 -3.77
C ASN A 219 3.76 -3.64 -4.33
N LEU A 220 4.96 -3.16 -3.99
CA LEU A 220 5.53 -1.97 -4.63
C LEU A 220 5.82 -2.17 -6.13
N SER A 221 6.30 -3.34 -6.57
CA SER A 221 6.44 -3.65 -8.00
C SER A 221 5.08 -3.60 -8.72
N TRP A 222 4.04 -4.16 -8.10
CA TRP A 222 2.66 -4.06 -8.60
C TRP A 222 2.17 -2.61 -8.69
N MET A 223 2.39 -1.79 -7.64
CA MET A 223 2.08 -0.34 -7.68
C MET A 223 2.83 0.35 -8.82
N ALA A 224 4.10 0.07 -9.03
CA ALA A 224 4.88 0.67 -10.10
C ALA A 224 4.31 0.35 -11.49
N ALA A 225 4.02 -0.93 -11.77
CA ALA A 225 3.41 -1.35 -13.04
C ALA A 225 2.02 -0.72 -13.23
N MET A 226 1.12 -0.88 -12.25
CA MET A 226 -0.26 -0.39 -12.31
C MET A 226 -0.35 1.14 -12.44
N TRP A 227 0.54 1.90 -11.76
CA TRP A 227 0.56 3.36 -11.84
C TRP A 227 1.27 3.89 -13.08
N THR A 228 2.24 3.13 -13.63
CA THR A 228 2.83 3.45 -14.95
C THR A 228 1.85 3.16 -16.08
N ALA A 229 0.96 2.16 -15.92
CA ALA A 229 -0.10 1.86 -16.89
C ALA A 229 -1.16 2.99 -17.02
N CYS A 230 -1.29 3.87 -16.02
CA CYS A 230 -2.25 4.97 -16.02
C CYS A 230 -2.01 5.98 -17.16
N LYS A 231 -3.10 6.39 -17.83
CA LYS A 231 -3.08 7.38 -18.93
C LYS A 231 -3.12 8.81 -18.38
N MET A 232 -1.93 9.39 -18.17
CA MET A 232 -1.78 10.80 -17.83
C MET A 232 -1.89 11.69 -19.07
N ASP A 233 -2.58 12.81 -18.91
CA ASP A 233 -2.66 13.86 -19.92
C ASP A 233 -1.39 14.74 -19.87
N HIS A 234 -0.88 14.99 -18.65
CA HIS A 234 0.44 15.55 -18.36
C HIS A 234 1.07 14.85 -17.16
N TYR A 235 2.38 14.57 -17.21
CA TYR A 235 3.11 14.03 -16.07
C TYR A 235 3.68 15.18 -15.22
N MET A 236 3.38 15.17 -13.91
CA MET A 236 3.76 16.26 -12.99
C MET A 236 4.99 15.93 -12.12
N ALA A 237 5.42 14.68 -12.10
CA ALA A 237 6.56 14.21 -11.34
C ALA A 237 7.28 13.07 -12.06
N THR A 238 8.61 13.05 -11.98
CA THR A 238 9.46 11.95 -12.47
C THR A 238 9.07 10.63 -11.81
N THR A 239 9.17 9.53 -12.57
CA THR A 239 9.01 8.18 -12.00
C THR A 239 10.29 7.83 -11.25
N GLU A 240 10.19 7.67 -9.93
CA GLU A 240 11.33 7.41 -9.06
C GLU A 240 11.12 6.12 -8.26
N PHE A 241 12.15 5.29 -8.24
CA PHE A 241 12.22 4.08 -7.45
C PHE A 241 13.38 4.20 -6.45
N LEU A 242 13.16 3.79 -5.20
CA LEU A 242 14.19 3.75 -4.17
C LEU A 242 14.42 2.30 -3.73
N TRP A 243 15.65 1.82 -3.82
CA TRP A 243 16.06 0.56 -3.21
C TRP A 243 16.96 0.81 -2.01
N SER A 244 16.89 -0.08 -1.03
CA SER A 244 17.78 -0.08 0.14
C SER A 244 18.68 -1.32 0.09
N VAL A 245 19.98 -1.13 0.34
CA VAL A 245 20.99 -2.19 0.31
C VAL A 245 20.95 -3.01 1.61
N PRO A 246 20.62 -4.31 1.57
CA PRO A 246 20.54 -5.15 2.76
C PRO A 246 21.89 -5.24 3.50
N CYS A 247 21.82 -5.36 4.82
CA CYS A 247 22.98 -5.62 5.69
C CYS A 247 24.11 -4.58 5.66
N SER A 248 23.90 -3.41 5.06
CA SER A 248 24.87 -2.30 5.13
C SER A 248 24.90 -1.69 6.54
N PRO A 249 26.09 -1.42 7.12
CA PRO A 249 26.22 -0.82 8.46
C PRO A 249 25.77 0.65 8.51
N HIS A 250 25.71 1.31 7.36
CA HIS A 250 25.07 2.62 7.17
C HIS A 250 23.89 2.42 6.21
N SER A 251 22.76 3.09 6.41
CA SER A 251 21.62 3.03 5.49
C SER A 251 22.04 3.56 4.10
N LEU A 252 22.31 2.64 3.18
CA LEU A 252 22.71 2.94 1.82
C LEU A 252 21.51 2.67 0.91
N ASP A 253 20.94 3.74 0.40
CA ASP A 253 19.81 3.68 -0.53
C ASP A 253 20.24 4.16 -1.92
N ILE A 254 19.65 3.57 -2.95
CA ILE A 254 19.87 3.85 -4.36
C ILE A 254 18.57 4.38 -4.94
N SER A 255 18.57 5.64 -5.40
CA SER A 255 17.45 6.20 -6.17
C SER A 255 17.71 6.02 -7.67
N TYR A 256 16.69 5.58 -8.39
CA TYR A 256 16.65 5.54 -9.84
C TYR A 256 15.45 6.36 -10.30
N ALA A 257 15.72 7.54 -10.85
CA ALA A 257 14.73 8.40 -11.48
C ALA A 257 14.71 8.19 -13.00
N ILE A 258 13.52 8.17 -13.58
CA ILE A 258 13.24 7.93 -15.01
C ILE A 258 12.22 8.98 -15.46
N HIS A 259 12.33 9.44 -16.71
CA HIS A 259 11.28 10.28 -17.29
C HIS A 259 9.97 9.46 -17.36
N PRO A 260 8.81 10.01 -16.95
CA PRO A 260 7.58 9.23 -16.89
C PRO A 260 7.17 8.63 -18.23
N GLU A 261 7.41 9.36 -19.32
CA GLU A 261 7.19 8.96 -20.71
C GLU A 261 8.08 7.78 -21.12
N ASP A 262 9.34 7.72 -20.67
CA ASP A 262 10.22 6.57 -20.92
C ASP A 262 9.75 5.33 -20.14
N ALA A 263 9.35 5.52 -18.89
CA ALA A 263 8.75 4.45 -18.07
C ALA A 263 7.44 3.94 -18.70
N LYS A 264 6.62 4.86 -19.23
CA LYS A 264 5.37 4.55 -19.95
C LYS A 264 5.65 3.81 -21.26
N ALA A 265 6.62 4.26 -22.05
CA ALA A 265 7.02 3.59 -23.29
C ALA A 265 7.57 2.19 -23.02
N LEU A 266 8.35 2.01 -21.95
CA LEU A 266 8.80 0.69 -21.51
C LEU A 266 7.60 -0.21 -21.14
N TRP A 267 6.67 0.32 -20.33
CA TRP A 267 5.45 -0.40 -19.95
C TRP A 267 4.61 -0.81 -21.16
N ASP A 268 4.41 0.07 -22.13
CA ASP A 268 3.59 -0.19 -23.32
C ASP A 268 4.19 -1.23 -24.27
N ASN A 269 5.50 -1.51 -24.16
CA ASN A 269 6.15 -2.64 -24.87
C ASN A 269 6.03 -3.98 -24.10
N VAL A 270 5.79 -3.93 -22.78
CA VAL A 270 5.64 -5.10 -21.91
C VAL A 270 4.19 -5.57 -21.88
N HIS A 271 3.26 -4.63 -21.76
CA HIS A 271 1.84 -4.84 -21.57
C HIS A 271 1.14 -5.38 -22.83
N LYS A 272 0.41 -6.49 -22.67
CA LYS A 272 -0.26 -7.21 -23.76
C LYS A 272 -1.77 -7.34 -23.54
N THR A 273 -2.25 -7.24 -22.30
CA THR A 273 -3.64 -7.55 -21.92
C THR A 273 -4.44 -6.27 -21.64
N PRO A 274 -5.27 -5.75 -22.57
CA PRO A 274 -5.95 -4.46 -22.38
C PRO A 274 -6.77 -4.40 -21.08
N GLY A 275 -6.39 -3.49 -20.17
CA GLY A 275 -7.12 -3.23 -18.93
C GLY A 275 -6.72 -4.10 -17.72
N GLU A 276 -5.91 -5.14 -17.90
CA GLU A 276 -5.42 -6.03 -16.83
C GLU A 276 -3.90 -6.09 -16.81
N VAL A 277 -3.30 -5.97 -15.63
CA VAL A 277 -1.88 -6.22 -15.38
C VAL A 277 -1.73 -7.66 -14.89
N THR A 278 -0.83 -8.45 -15.49
CA THR A 278 -0.49 -9.80 -14.99
C THR A 278 0.83 -9.80 -14.21
N GLN A 279 1.04 -10.82 -13.38
CA GLN A 279 2.30 -11.01 -12.64
C GLN A 279 3.51 -11.04 -13.58
N GLU A 280 3.39 -11.72 -14.72
CA GLU A 280 4.46 -11.85 -15.72
C GLU A 280 4.79 -10.51 -16.39
N GLU A 281 3.79 -9.63 -16.58
CA GLU A 281 4.01 -8.26 -17.07
C GLU A 281 4.72 -7.40 -16.00
N VAL A 282 4.38 -7.55 -14.71
CA VAL A 282 5.04 -6.83 -13.60
C VAL A 282 6.50 -7.27 -13.48
N ASP A 283 6.77 -8.57 -13.48
CA ASP A 283 8.13 -9.11 -13.37
C ASP A 283 8.99 -8.70 -14.58
N LEU A 284 8.46 -8.80 -15.81
CA LEU A 284 9.18 -8.38 -17.01
C LEU A 284 9.46 -6.86 -17.02
N PHE A 285 8.53 -6.03 -16.56
CA PHE A 285 8.74 -4.59 -16.42
C PHE A 285 9.88 -4.29 -15.44
N MET A 286 9.88 -4.92 -14.26
CA MET A 286 10.93 -4.74 -13.26
C MET A 286 12.29 -5.29 -13.72
N ASP A 287 12.32 -6.44 -14.41
CA ASP A 287 13.54 -7.03 -14.96
C ASP A 287 14.15 -6.16 -16.08
N CYS A 288 13.34 -5.48 -16.88
CA CYS A 288 13.82 -4.46 -17.82
C CYS A 288 14.50 -3.29 -17.11
N LEU A 289 13.91 -2.79 -16.01
CA LEU A 289 14.51 -1.72 -15.20
C LEU A 289 15.83 -2.16 -14.55
N TYR A 290 15.88 -3.37 -13.98
CA TYR A 290 17.10 -3.95 -13.41
C TYR A 290 18.19 -4.14 -14.45
N SER A 291 17.82 -4.65 -15.64
CA SER A 291 18.74 -4.87 -16.76
C SER A 291 19.32 -3.57 -17.29
N HIS A 292 18.50 -2.53 -17.43
CA HIS A 292 18.95 -1.19 -17.82
C HIS A 292 19.92 -0.61 -16.78
N PHE A 293 19.53 -0.60 -15.49
CA PHE A 293 20.39 -0.06 -14.43
C PHE A 293 21.74 -0.80 -14.34
N HIS A 294 21.72 -2.14 -14.40
CA HIS A 294 22.94 -2.94 -14.43
C HIS A 294 23.79 -2.66 -15.68
N ARG A 295 23.18 -2.49 -16.86
CA ARG A 295 23.92 -2.18 -18.11
C ARG A 295 24.77 -0.92 -17.97
N HIS A 296 24.22 0.13 -17.35
CA HIS A 296 24.87 1.43 -17.20
C HIS A 296 25.78 1.52 -15.98
N PHE A 297 25.34 1.07 -14.80
CA PHE A 297 26.03 1.29 -13.52
C PHE A 297 26.78 0.07 -12.97
N LYS A 298 26.63 -1.12 -13.58
CA LYS A 298 27.18 -2.40 -13.10
C LYS A 298 26.75 -2.80 -11.68
N ILE A 299 25.59 -2.30 -11.25
CA ILE A 299 24.96 -2.61 -9.96
C ILE A 299 23.74 -3.50 -10.20
N HIS A 300 23.65 -4.60 -9.47
CA HIS A 300 22.49 -5.50 -9.49
C HIS A 300 21.42 -5.03 -8.50
N LEU A 301 20.45 -4.23 -8.95
CA LEU A 301 19.30 -3.82 -8.12
C LEU A 301 18.48 -5.02 -7.59
N SER A 302 18.48 -6.15 -8.30
CA SER A 302 17.86 -7.40 -7.84
C SER A 302 18.50 -8.01 -6.59
N ALA A 303 19.71 -7.59 -6.20
CA ALA A 303 20.35 -7.94 -4.93
C ALA A 303 19.98 -6.97 -3.78
N THR A 304 19.16 -5.94 -4.08
CA THR A 304 18.69 -4.93 -3.12
C THR A 304 17.18 -5.04 -2.92
N ARG A 305 16.60 -4.28 -1.98
CA ARG A 305 15.15 -4.32 -1.71
C ARG A 305 14.49 -3.02 -2.16
N LEU A 306 13.47 -3.09 -3.02
CA LEU A 306 12.64 -1.93 -3.37
C LEU A 306 11.90 -1.47 -2.10
N VAL A 307 12.10 -0.22 -1.71
CA VAL A 307 11.52 0.40 -0.51
C VAL A 307 10.58 1.57 -0.81
N ARG A 308 10.73 2.27 -1.95
CA ARG A 308 9.81 3.32 -2.40
C ARG A 308 9.51 3.19 -3.89
N VAL A 309 8.27 3.54 -4.26
CA VAL A 309 7.87 3.88 -5.63
C VAL A 309 7.22 5.26 -5.60
N SER A 310 7.49 6.09 -6.60
CA SER A 310 6.87 7.40 -6.81
C SER A 310 6.60 7.59 -8.29
N THR A 311 5.38 7.99 -8.64
CA THR A 311 4.92 8.27 -10.00
C THR A 311 4.08 9.55 -9.99
N SER A 312 3.56 9.98 -11.14
CA SER A 312 2.55 11.04 -11.20
C SER A 312 1.18 10.62 -10.62
N VAL A 313 0.92 9.32 -10.38
CA VAL A 313 -0.33 8.84 -9.74
C VAL A 313 -0.27 9.00 -8.22
N ALA A 314 0.79 8.43 -7.64
CA ALA A 314 0.98 8.28 -6.21
C ALA A 314 2.44 7.94 -5.88
N SER A 315 2.79 8.02 -4.59
CA SER A 315 4.03 7.45 -4.05
C SER A 315 3.74 6.61 -2.82
N ALA A 316 4.31 5.41 -2.74
CA ALA A 316 4.21 4.49 -1.62
C ALA A 316 5.59 4.04 -1.13
N HIS A 317 5.69 3.74 0.16
CA HIS A 317 6.90 3.24 0.82
C HIS A 317 6.60 2.01 1.69
N THR A 318 7.59 1.14 1.89
CA THR A 318 7.41 -0.14 2.60
C THR A 318 6.93 -0.01 4.05
N ASP A 319 7.15 1.14 4.69
CA ASP A 319 6.69 1.43 6.05
C ASP A 319 5.21 1.85 6.15
N GLY A 320 4.44 1.71 5.06
CA GLY A 320 3.02 2.05 5.02
C GLY A 320 2.76 3.55 4.81
N LYS A 321 3.76 4.35 4.44
CA LYS A 321 3.52 5.73 3.99
C LYS A 321 3.04 5.77 2.54
N ILE A 322 1.98 6.52 2.26
CA ILE A 322 1.52 6.82 0.90
C ILE A 322 1.19 8.31 0.70
N LYS A 323 1.39 8.82 -0.52
CA LYS A 323 0.89 10.10 -1.02
C LYS A 323 0.09 9.85 -2.29
N ILE A 324 -1.12 10.37 -2.37
CA ILE A 324 -1.95 10.29 -3.59
C ILE A 324 -1.85 11.63 -4.30
N LEU A 325 -1.48 11.62 -5.58
CA LEU A 325 -1.08 12.81 -6.34
C LEU A 325 -2.03 13.13 -7.50
N CYS A 326 -2.71 12.12 -8.06
CA CYS A 326 -3.67 12.30 -9.15
C CYS A 326 -5.10 11.92 -8.71
N PRO A 327 -6.08 12.85 -8.71
CA PRO A 327 -7.46 12.56 -8.33
C PRO A 327 -8.13 11.53 -9.26
N LYS A 328 -7.81 11.59 -10.56
CA LYS A 328 -8.34 10.71 -11.62
C LYS A 328 -8.24 9.21 -11.27
N TYR A 329 -7.22 8.83 -10.51
CA TYR A 329 -6.90 7.45 -10.17
C TYR A 329 -7.11 7.09 -8.70
N LEU A 330 -7.70 8.00 -7.91
CA LEU A 330 -7.87 7.84 -6.47
C LEU A 330 -8.57 6.52 -6.10
N ILE A 331 -9.71 6.23 -6.73
CA ILE A 331 -10.50 5.02 -6.45
C ILE A 331 -9.68 3.75 -6.72
N GLY A 332 -8.96 3.69 -7.84
CA GLY A 332 -8.11 2.53 -8.17
C GLY A 332 -6.87 2.38 -7.28
N VAL A 333 -6.34 3.48 -6.74
CA VAL A 333 -5.30 3.43 -5.69
C VAL A 333 -5.89 2.86 -4.40
N LEU A 334 -7.04 3.39 -3.95
CA LEU A 334 -7.71 2.92 -2.73
C LEU A 334 -8.18 1.47 -2.83
N ALA A 335 -8.64 1.03 -4.01
CA ALA A 335 -9.01 -0.35 -4.28
C ALA A 335 -7.85 -1.32 -3.99
N TYR A 336 -6.67 -1.05 -4.54
CA TYR A 336 -5.50 -1.91 -4.29
C TYR A 336 -5.04 -1.85 -2.83
N LEU A 337 -5.13 -0.70 -2.17
CA LEU A 337 -4.84 -0.62 -0.73
C LEU A 337 -5.88 -1.36 0.13
N THR A 338 -7.15 -1.39 -0.29
CA THR A 338 -8.22 -2.14 0.36
C THR A 338 -7.95 -3.64 0.24
N GLU A 339 -7.59 -4.12 -0.96
CA GLU A 339 -7.13 -5.50 -1.20
C GLU A 339 -5.98 -5.88 -0.22
N LEU A 340 -4.96 -5.03 -0.10
CA LEU A 340 -3.84 -5.27 0.82
C LEU A 340 -4.24 -5.23 2.31
N ALA A 341 -5.23 -4.42 2.68
CA ALA A 341 -5.72 -4.35 4.04
C ALA A 341 -6.55 -5.58 4.43
N VAL A 342 -7.41 -6.06 3.52
CA VAL A 342 -8.23 -7.27 3.69
C VAL A 342 -7.33 -8.50 3.87
N PHE A 343 -6.31 -8.67 3.01
CA PHE A 343 -5.30 -9.75 3.15
C PHE A 343 -4.45 -9.72 4.43
N GLN A 344 -4.58 -8.69 5.29
CA GLN A 344 -3.91 -8.60 6.60
C GLN A 344 -4.87 -8.86 7.79
N ILE A 345 -6.17 -8.96 7.50
CA ILE A 345 -7.27 -9.24 8.42
C ILE A 345 -7.64 -10.73 8.34
N GLU A 346 -7.66 -11.29 7.13
CA GLU A 346 -7.69 -12.73 6.83
C GLU A 346 -6.42 -13.48 7.31
#